data_AF-A0A7X6PF16-F1
#
_entry.id   AF-A0A7X6PF16-F1
#
_cell.length_a   1.000
_cell.length_b   1.000
_cell.length_c   1.000
_cell.angle_alpha   90.00
_cell.angle_beta   90.00
_cell.angle_gamma   90.00
#
_symmetry.space_group_name_H-M   'P 1'
#
loop_
_entity.id
_entity.type
_entity.pdbx_description
1 polymer ?
#
loop_
_entity_poly.entity_id
_entity_poly.type
_entity_poly.pdbx_seq_one_letter_code
_entity_poly.pdbx_strand_id
1 'polypeptide(L)'
;MSRGFYYFMTAVLISGIVVSCTSSGKETGSVNDFSINKIWQQPDGTISLHLDKADCYSDMLNPSENTAEWDVVVSRSGRYNVWLSSATMDTTDLNYKNKVLISVQDTRIEGLPECDRIVRNSEDVAYPYYRADSFIGSMYIKDTGEFQIQVISEQILPKEKFNGDISGEDLSKLLSVSFTPVKR
;
A
#
# COMPACT_ATOMS: atom_id res chain seq x y z
N MET A 1 10.55 80.77 12.31
CA MET A 1 11.84 80.67 11.60
C MET A 1 12.76 79.73 12.38
N SER A 2 13.42 78.80 11.66
CA SER A 2 14.46 77.81 12.06
C SER A 2 14.17 76.87 13.26
N ARG A 3 13.91 75.56 13.08
CA ARG A 3 14.79 74.42 12.66
C ARG A 3 15.81 73.95 13.72
N GLY A 4 15.82 72.63 13.99
CA GLY A 4 16.98 71.86 14.46
C GLY A 4 16.72 70.99 15.70
N PHE A 5 16.22 69.75 15.56
CA PHE A 5 16.97 68.47 15.43
C PHE A 5 17.37 67.78 16.77
N TYR A 6 16.60 66.72 17.08
CA TYR A 6 16.87 65.42 17.75
C TYR A 6 17.97 65.25 18.80
N TYR A 7 17.69 64.44 19.84
CA TYR A 7 18.39 63.22 20.32
C TYR A 7 17.74 62.83 21.67
N PHE A 8 16.97 61.73 21.74
CA PHE A 8 17.32 60.35 22.12
C PHE A 8 16.64 59.97 23.46
N MET A 9 15.64 59.10 23.41
CA MET A 9 15.69 57.71 23.91
C MET A 9 15.86 57.58 25.43
N THR A 10 14.77 57.26 26.14
CA THR A 10 14.58 56.03 26.96
C THR A 10 13.48 56.24 27.99
N ALA A 11 12.39 55.44 27.92
CA ALA A 11 11.63 54.98 29.08
C ALA A 11 10.64 53.89 28.62
N VAL A 12 11.07 52.64 28.73
CA VAL A 12 10.24 51.44 28.61
C VAL A 12 9.59 51.20 29.97
N LEU A 13 8.26 51.09 30.02
CA LEU A 13 7.50 50.15 30.85
C LEU A 13 6.00 50.44 30.72
N ILE A 14 5.34 49.80 29.76
CA ILE A 14 3.88 49.68 29.72
C ILE A 14 3.54 48.26 30.16
N SER A 15 2.93 48.19 31.34
CA SER A 15 2.21 47.04 31.86
C SER A 15 0.92 46.87 31.06
N GLY A 16 0.71 45.70 30.47
CA GLY A 16 -0.48 45.34 29.70
C GLY A 16 -0.97 43.97 30.14
N ILE A 17 -1.92 43.96 31.06
CA ILE A 17 -2.65 42.79 31.54
C ILE A 17 -3.50 42.23 30.39
N VAL A 18 -3.26 40.99 29.99
CA VAL A 18 -4.23 40.20 29.21
C VAL A 18 -4.67 39.01 30.05
N VAL A 19 -5.82 39.19 30.69
CA VAL A 19 -6.71 38.10 31.08
C VAL A 19 -7.48 37.71 29.82
N SER A 20 -7.43 36.45 29.41
CA SER A 20 -8.53 35.89 28.63
C SER A 20 -8.76 34.43 28.96
N CYS A 21 -10.03 34.15 29.20
CA CYS A 21 -10.58 32.98 29.85
C CYS A 21 -10.42 31.71 29.04
N THR A 22 -10.19 30.65 29.80
CA THR A 22 -10.50 29.26 29.47
C THR A 22 -12.00 29.12 29.24
N SER A 23 -12.41 28.80 28.01
CA SER A 23 -13.56 27.94 27.75
C SER A 23 -13.09 26.85 26.79
N SER A 24 -12.69 25.72 27.39
CA SER A 24 -12.41 24.48 26.70
C SER A 24 -13.71 23.89 26.14
N GLY A 25 -14.22 24.49 25.07
CA GLY A 25 -15.10 23.82 24.12
C GLY A 25 -14.23 22.98 23.22
N LYS A 26 -13.98 21.72 23.61
CA LYS A 26 -13.48 20.71 22.67
C LYS A 26 -14.60 20.47 21.66
N GLU A 27 -14.59 21.23 20.57
CA GLU A 27 -15.14 20.74 19.32
C GLU A 27 -14.39 19.45 19.03
N THR A 28 -15.05 18.32 19.23
CA THR A 28 -14.69 17.06 18.61
C THR A 28 -14.91 17.22 17.11
N GLY A 29 -14.01 17.95 16.47
CA GLY A 29 -13.75 17.80 15.06
C GLY A 29 -13.24 16.38 14.89
N SER A 30 -14.13 15.46 14.53
CA SER A 30 -13.77 14.23 13.86
C SER A 30 -13.17 14.63 12.52
N VAL A 31 -11.90 15.06 12.56
CA VAL A 31 -11.03 14.88 11.42
C VAL A 31 -10.91 13.38 11.33
N ASN A 32 -11.69 12.78 10.43
CA ASN A 32 -11.36 11.49 9.86
C ASN A 32 -9.95 11.65 9.32
N ASP A 33 -8.99 11.29 10.16
CA ASP A 33 -7.62 11.00 9.77
C ASP A 33 -7.74 9.78 8.85
N PHE A 34 -8.02 10.04 7.58
CA PHE A 34 -7.60 9.17 6.49
C PHE A 34 -6.08 9.23 6.47
N SER A 35 -5.43 8.72 7.53
CA SER A 35 -4.02 8.41 7.50
C SER A 35 -3.90 7.27 6.50
N ILE A 36 -3.57 7.65 5.26
CA ILE A 36 -3.09 6.72 4.25
C ILE A 36 -1.94 5.97 4.92
N ASN A 37 -2.19 4.70 5.29
CA ASN A 37 -1.21 3.89 5.99
C ASN A 37 -0.09 3.55 5.00
N LYS A 38 0.88 4.45 4.89
CA LYS A 38 2.07 4.26 4.06
C LYS A 38 2.76 2.95 4.46
N ILE A 39 3.02 2.10 3.48
CA ILE A 39 3.74 0.85 3.70
C ILE A 39 5.23 1.14 3.68
N TRP A 40 5.90 0.84 4.79
CA TRP A 40 7.35 1.03 4.90
C TRP A 40 8.08 -0.23 4.44
N GLN A 41 9.14 -0.03 3.66
CA GLN A 41 10.08 -1.11 3.36
C GLN A 41 10.69 -1.66 4.66
N GLN A 42 10.74 -2.98 4.77
CA GLN A 42 11.29 -3.67 5.93
C GLN A 42 12.81 -3.51 6.02
N PRO A 43 13.43 -3.73 7.21
CA PRO A 43 14.87 -3.57 7.40
C PRO A 43 15.74 -4.47 6.49
N ASP A 44 15.22 -5.63 6.11
CA ASP A 44 15.89 -6.56 5.19
C ASP A 44 15.80 -6.10 3.72
N GLY A 45 15.01 -5.06 3.43
CA GLY A 45 14.71 -4.52 2.11
C GLY A 45 13.39 -5.03 1.52
N THR A 46 12.70 -5.96 2.16
CA THR A 46 11.43 -6.51 1.65
C THR A 46 10.33 -5.46 1.66
N ILE A 47 9.52 -5.42 0.61
CA ILE A 47 8.27 -4.64 0.55
C ILE A 47 7.13 -5.65 0.50
N SER A 48 6.20 -5.58 1.45
CA SER A 48 5.05 -6.49 1.55
C SER A 48 3.75 -5.71 1.41
N LEU A 49 3.03 -5.98 0.33
CA LEU A 49 1.80 -5.29 -0.05
C LEU A 49 0.62 -6.25 0.09
N HIS A 50 -0.12 -6.16 1.19
CA HIS A 50 -1.30 -6.98 1.41
C HIS A 50 -2.54 -6.27 0.86
N LEU A 51 -3.43 -7.03 0.21
CA LEU A 51 -4.64 -6.47 -0.42
C LEU A 51 -5.64 -5.89 0.58
N ASP A 52 -5.65 -6.34 1.83
CA ASP A 52 -6.48 -5.78 2.89
C ASP A 52 -6.11 -4.31 3.21
N LYS A 53 -4.86 -3.93 2.93
CA LYS A 53 -4.29 -2.58 3.08
C LYS A 53 -4.21 -1.80 1.77
N ALA A 54 -4.74 -2.35 0.69
CA ALA A 54 -4.77 -1.67 -0.62
C ALA A 54 -6.00 -0.77 -0.75
N ASP A 55 -5.85 0.27 -1.55
CA ASP A 55 -6.99 0.93 -2.18
C ASP A 55 -7.38 0.12 -3.42
N CYS A 56 -8.49 -0.61 -3.32
CA CYS A 56 -8.96 -1.49 -4.38
C CYS A 56 -10.10 -0.87 -5.18
N TYR A 57 -9.99 -0.99 -6.50
CA TYR A 57 -11.09 -0.81 -7.45
C TYR A 57 -11.46 -2.18 -8.04
N SER A 58 -12.75 -2.51 -8.05
CA SER A 58 -13.24 -3.77 -8.61
C SER A 58 -14.45 -3.54 -9.50
N ASP A 59 -14.31 -3.89 -10.78
CA ASP A 59 -15.39 -3.94 -11.76
C ASP A 59 -15.81 -5.39 -11.99
N MET A 60 -17.03 -5.73 -11.59
CA MET A 60 -17.57 -7.08 -11.74
C MET A 60 -17.95 -7.41 -13.20
N LEU A 61 -18.14 -6.41 -14.05
CA LEU A 61 -18.40 -6.56 -15.49
C LEU A 61 -17.11 -6.73 -16.27
N ASN A 62 -16.04 -6.07 -15.83
CA ASN A 62 -14.70 -6.23 -16.40
C ASN A 62 -13.63 -6.52 -15.32
N PRO A 63 -13.61 -7.74 -14.75
CA PRO A 63 -12.67 -8.08 -13.69
C PRO A 63 -11.20 -7.95 -14.10
N SER A 64 -10.90 -8.05 -15.40
CA SER A 64 -9.53 -7.93 -15.91
C SER A 64 -8.86 -6.58 -15.63
N GLU A 65 -9.66 -5.55 -15.30
CA GLU A 65 -9.20 -4.20 -14.96
C GLU A 65 -9.25 -3.91 -13.44
N ASN A 66 -9.59 -4.91 -12.62
CA ASN A 66 -9.56 -4.74 -11.18
C ASN A 66 -8.15 -4.35 -10.74
N THR A 67 -8.08 -3.35 -9.87
CA THR A 67 -6.86 -2.64 -9.54
C THR A 67 -6.70 -2.55 -8.03
N ALA A 68 -5.46 -2.71 -7.56
CA ALA A 68 -5.07 -2.50 -6.17
C ALA A 68 -3.86 -1.57 -6.13
N GLU A 69 -3.93 -0.57 -5.26
CA GLU A 69 -2.91 0.48 -5.15
C GLU A 69 -2.40 0.61 -3.71
N TRP A 70 -1.11 0.94 -3.58
CA TRP A 70 -0.46 1.20 -2.30
C TRP A 70 0.51 2.37 -2.42
N ASP A 71 0.54 3.19 -1.38
CA ASP A 71 1.61 4.17 -1.16
C ASP A 71 2.72 3.56 -0.30
N VAL A 72 3.93 3.52 -0.85
CA VAL A 72 5.06 2.78 -0.29
C VAL A 72 6.27 3.68 -0.10
N VAL A 73 6.92 3.59 1.06
CA VAL A 73 8.19 4.27 1.32
C VAL A 73 9.35 3.28 1.17
N VAL A 74 10.14 3.46 0.11
CA VAL A 74 11.31 2.64 -0.21
C VAL A 74 12.57 3.30 0.34
N SER A 75 13.21 2.63 1.30
CA SER A 75 14.43 3.10 1.96
C SER A 75 15.73 2.70 1.25
N ARG A 76 15.67 1.70 0.36
CA ARG A 76 16.81 1.11 -0.34
C ARG A 76 16.48 0.87 -1.80
N SER A 77 17.29 1.38 -2.70
CA SER A 77 17.22 1.02 -4.12
C SER A 77 17.85 -0.35 -4.37
N GLY A 78 17.47 -1.00 -5.47
CA GLY A 78 17.99 -2.32 -5.79
C GLY A 78 17.15 -3.11 -6.78
N ARG A 79 17.60 -4.33 -7.07
CA ARG A 79 16.83 -5.32 -7.82
C ARG A 79 16.01 -6.17 -6.86
N TYR A 80 14.73 -6.30 -7.17
CA TYR A 80 13.76 -7.04 -6.37
C TYR A 80 13.15 -8.15 -7.21
N ASN A 81 13.01 -9.33 -6.62
CA ASN A 81 12.15 -10.39 -7.11
C ASN A 81 10.72 -10.09 -6.68
N VAL A 82 9.81 -10.10 -7.64
CA VAL A 82 8.39 -9.83 -7.43
C VAL A 82 7.63 -11.14 -7.35
N TRP A 83 6.96 -11.34 -6.22
CA TRP A 83 6.15 -12.52 -5.94
C TRP A 83 4.72 -12.12 -5.68
N LEU A 84 3.79 -12.90 -6.22
CA LEU A 84 2.39 -12.88 -5.81
C LEU A 84 2.16 -14.01 -4.81
N SER A 85 1.28 -13.79 -3.85
CA SER A 85 0.75 -14.86 -3.00
C SER A 85 -0.76 -14.90 -3.16
N SER A 86 -1.27 -16.10 -3.40
CA SER A 86 -2.68 -16.35 -3.65
C SER A 86 -3.21 -17.47 -2.76
N ALA A 87 -4.49 -17.38 -2.37
CA ALA A 87 -5.22 -18.48 -1.74
C ALA A 87 -5.85 -19.34 -2.84
N THR A 88 -5.59 -20.65 -2.85
CA THR A 88 -6.17 -21.58 -3.83
C THR A 88 -6.57 -22.91 -3.20
N MET A 89 -7.60 -23.57 -3.71
CA MET A 89 -7.88 -24.99 -3.42
C MET A 89 -7.20 -25.91 -4.44
N ASP A 90 -6.93 -25.42 -5.65
CA ASP A 90 -6.21 -26.13 -6.71
C ASP A 90 -4.72 -25.77 -6.67
N THR A 91 -3.89 -26.75 -6.34
CA THR A 91 -2.43 -26.58 -6.25
C THR A 91 -1.71 -26.78 -7.58
N THR A 92 -2.44 -27.02 -8.67
CA THR A 92 -1.92 -27.30 -10.01
C THR A 92 -2.20 -26.18 -11.01
N ASP A 93 -3.34 -25.52 -10.89
CA ASP A 93 -3.71 -24.37 -11.72
C ASP A 93 -4.33 -23.27 -10.84
N LEU A 94 -3.78 -22.06 -10.93
CA LEU A 94 -4.32 -20.92 -10.20
C LEU A 94 -5.53 -20.27 -10.91
N ASN A 95 -5.84 -20.67 -12.14
CA ASN A 95 -6.98 -20.20 -12.92
C ASN A 95 -6.94 -18.67 -13.15
N TYR A 96 -5.75 -18.12 -13.35
CA TYR A 96 -5.58 -16.78 -13.91
C TYR A 96 -5.83 -16.85 -15.41
N LYS A 97 -6.80 -16.07 -15.90
CA LYS A 97 -7.15 -15.97 -17.32
C LYS A 97 -6.30 -14.92 -18.01
N ASN A 98 -5.85 -13.90 -17.28
CA ASN A 98 -4.99 -12.84 -17.79
C ASN A 98 -3.68 -12.77 -17.01
N LYS A 99 -2.70 -12.10 -17.60
CA LYS A 99 -1.47 -11.74 -16.90
C LYS A 99 -1.79 -10.73 -15.80
N VAL A 100 -1.08 -10.84 -14.69
CA VAL A 100 -1.06 -9.81 -13.66
C VAL A 100 -0.04 -8.75 -14.05
N LEU A 101 -0.48 -7.50 -14.06
CA LEU A 101 0.38 -6.34 -14.33
C LEU A 101 0.76 -5.68 -13.02
N ILE A 102 2.06 -5.49 -12.77
CA ILE A 102 2.59 -4.79 -11.60
C ILE A 102 3.39 -3.59 -12.07
N SER A 103 3.03 -2.40 -11.58
CA SER A 103 3.68 -1.13 -11.90
C SER A 103 4.25 -0.47 -10.65
N VAL A 104 5.47 0.04 -10.76
CA VAL A 104 6.10 0.92 -9.77
C VAL A 104 6.55 2.16 -10.52
N GLN A 105 5.83 3.28 -10.32
CA GLN A 105 5.98 4.50 -11.13
C GLN A 105 5.95 4.18 -12.64
N ASP A 106 7.05 4.45 -13.36
CA ASP A 106 7.17 4.27 -14.81
C ASP A 106 7.61 2.86 -15.24
N THR A 107 7.96 2.00 -14.28
CA THR A 107 8.42 0.63 -14.57
C THR A 107 7.29 -0.36 -14.36
N ARG A 108 7.11 -1.27 -15.33
CA ARG A 108 6.10 -2.32 -15.25
C ARG A 108 6.69 -3.68 -15.55
N ILE A 109 6.10 -4.70 -14.95
CA ILE A 109 6.29 -6.10 -15.30
C ILE A 109 4.92 -6.77 -15.42
N GLU A 110 4.83 -7.81 -16.23
CA GLU A 110 3.63 -8.61 -16.36
C GLU A 110 4.00 -10.09 -16.45
N GLY A 111 3.16 -10.94 -15.87
CA GLY A 111 3.36 -12.39 -15.91
C GLY A 111 2.08 -13.14 -15.62
N LEU A 112 1.98 -14.36 -16.13
CA LEU A 112 0.90 -15.27 -15.77
C LEU A 112 1.30 -15.98 -14.47
N PRO A 113 0.53 -15.89 -13.39
CA PRO A 113 0.89 -16.54 -12.12
C PRO A 113 0.82 -18.07 -12.23
N GLU A 114 1.89 -18.73 -11.80
CA GLU A 114 1.98 -20.19 -11.71
C GLU A 114 2.15 -20.66 -10.25
N CYS A 115 1.99 -21.96 -10.01
CA CYS A 115 2.17 -22.57 -8.69
C CYS A 115 3.66 -22.82 -8.33
N ASP A 116 4.54 -21.81 -8.40
CA ASP A 116 5.98 -21.98 -8.15
C ASP A 116 6.29 -22.55 -6.76
N ARG A 117 5.52 -22.14 -5.76
CA ARG A 117 5.62 -22.66 -4.40
C ARG A 117 4.27 -22.81 -3.74
N ILE A 118 3.94 -24.03 -3.32
CA ILE A 118 2.76 -24.32 -2.50
C ILE A 118 3.16 -24.41 -1.02
N VAL A 119 2.54 -23.58 -0.18
CA VAL A 119 2.72 -23.58 1.27
C VAL A 119 1.47 -24.16 1.92
N ARG A 120 1.66 -25.33 2.52
CA ARG A 120 0.62 -26.03 3.30
C ARG A 120 0.59 -25.47 4.72
N ASN A 121 -0.60 -25.38 5.31
CA ASN A 121 -0.83 -24.88 6.66
C ASN A 121 -0.28 -23.45 6.88
N SER A 122 -0.44 -22.57 5.89
CA SER A 122 -0.11 -21.15 6.08
C SER A 122 -1.12 -20.50 7.02
N GLU A 123 -0.65 -19.64 7.92
CA GLU A 123 -1.53 -18.83 8.78
C GLU A 123 -2.24 -17.72 7.98
N ASP A 124 -1.75 -17.41 6.78
CA ASP A 124 -2.33 -16.40 5.89
C ASP A 124 -3.66 -16.84 5.24
N VAL A 125 -3.95 -18.14 5.22
CA VAL A 125 -5.15 -18.69 4.58
C VAL A 125 -5.84 -19.72 5.47
N ALA A 126 -7.17 -19.66 5.52
CA ALA A 126 -7.96 -20.65 6.25
C ALA A 126 -8.15 -21.94 5.43
N TYR A 127 -8.25 -23.08 6.12
CA TYR A 127 -8.67 -24.34 5.50
C TYR A 127 -10.02 -24.15 4.76
N PRO A 128 -10.21 -24.72 3.55
CA PRO A 128 -9.36 -25.70 2.87
C PRO A 128 -8.33 -25.11 1.88
N TYR A 129 -8.05 -23.81 1.94
CA TYR A 129 -7.13 -23.15 1.01
C TYR A 129 -5.66 -23.41 1.35
N TYR A 130 -4.83 -23.44 0.31
CA TYR A 130 -3.38 -23.39 0.35
C TYR A 130 -2.90 -22.00 -0.08
N ARG A 131 -1.74 -21.58 0.42
CA ARG A 131 -1.05 -20.40 -0.12
C ARG A 131 -0.18 -20.85 -1.28
N ALA A 132 -0.40 -20.30 -2.45
CA ALA A 132 0.43 -20.48 -3.62
C ALA A 132 1.20 -19.18 -3.88
N ASP A 133 2.52 -19.27 -3.96
CA ASP A 133 3.38 -18.13 -4.28
C ASP A 133 3.86 -18.28 -5.74
N SER A 134 3.71 -17.22 -6.54
CA SER A 134 4.07 -17.16 -7.95
C SER A 134 5.17 -16.14 -8.19
N PHE A 135 6.23 -16.51 -8.90
CA PHE A 135 7.30 -15.62 -9.29
C PHE A 135 6.98 -14.93 -10.62
N ILE A 136 6.83 -13.61 -10.60
CA ILE A 136 6.48 -12.84 -11.81
C ILE A 136 7.72 -12.38 -12.57
N GLY A 137 8.82 -12.19 -11.85
CA GLY A 137 10.07 -11.72 -12.43
C GLY A 137 10.83 -10.80 -11.48
N SER A 138 11.80 -10.07 -12.02
CA SER A 138 12.57 -9.11 -11.24
C SER A 138 12.49 -7.72 -11.85
N MET A 139 12.42 -6.70 -10.99
CA MET A 139 12.49 -5.31 -11.41
C MET A 139 13.48 -4.51 -10.58
N TYR A 140 13.97 -3.41 -11.14
CA TYR A 140 14.92 -2.53 -10.48
C TYR A 140 14.21 -1.26 -10.01
N ILE A 141 14.19 -1.03 -8.70
CA ILE A 141 13.72 0.22 -8.12
C ILE A 141 14.96 1.08 -7.91
N LYS A 142 15.08 2.14 -8.72
CA LYS A 142 16.31 2.93 -8.83
C LYS A 142 16.50 3.89 -7.67
N ASP A 143 15.43 4.50 -7.20
CA ASP A 143 15.46 5.59 -6.24
C ASP A 143 14.83 5.18 -4.91
N THR A 144 15.08 5.98 -3.87
CA THR A 144 14.46 5.85 -2.54
C THR A 144 13.47 6.98 -2.35
N GLY A 145 12.44 6.78 -1.55
CA GLY A 145 11.39 7.77 -1.34
C GLY A 145 10.00 7.13 -1.40
N GLU A 146 9.01 7.94 -1.76
CA GLU A 146 7.61 7.52 -1.84
C GLU A 146 7.26 7.09 -3.26
N PHE A 147 6.64 5.92 -3.38
CA PHE A 147 6.24 5.29 -4.63
C PHE A 147 4.80 4.84 -4.52
N GLN A 148 4.02 5.09 -5.57
CA GLN A 148 2.78 4.38 -5.77
C GLN A 148 3.08 3.06 -6.49
N ILE A 149 2.60 1.96 -5.92
CA ILE A 149 2.63 0.64 -6.55
C ILE A 149 1.21 0.26 -6.93
N GLN A 150 1.02 -0.17 -8.18
CA GLN A 150 -0.28 -0.57 -8.73
C GLN A 150 -0.19 -2.01 -9.22
N VAL A 151 -1.25 -2.79 -8.96
CA VAL A 151 -1.41 -4.15 -9.45
C VAL A 151 -2.77 -4.26 -10.13
N ILE A 152 -2.81 -4.83 -11.34
CA ILE A 152 -4.03 -5.08 -12.09
C ILE A 152 -4.20 -6.59 -12.30
N SER A 153 -5.36 -7.14 -11.91
CA SER A 153 -5.66 -8.57 -12.01
C SER A 153 -7.13 -8.90 -11.76
N GLU A 154 -7.68 -9.85 -12.51
CA GLU A 154 -9.01 -10.41 -12.23
C GLU A 154 -9.17 -11.11 -10.88
N GLN A 155 -8.07 -11.49 -10.23
CA GLN A 155 -8.08 -12.12 -8.91
C GLN A 155 -8.00 -11.12 -7.75
N ILE A 156 -8.10 -9.81 -8.03
CA ILE A 156 -8.41 -8.80 -7.03
C ILE A 156 -9.93 -8.79 -6.85
N LEU A 157 -10.39 -9.42 -5.77
CA LEU A 157 -11.82 -9.61 -5.50
C LEU A 157 -12.36 -8.56 -4.51
N PRO A 158 -13.64 -8.17 -4.62
CA PRO A 158 -14.29 -7.32 -3.63
C PRO A 158 -14.23 -7.92 -2.22
N LYS A 159 -14.07 -7.06 -1.19
CA LYS A 159 -13.97 -7.46 0.23
C LYS A 159 -15.15 -8.33 0.70
N GLU A 160 -16.33 -8.13 0.14
CA GLU A 160 -17.55 -8.89 0.45
C GLU A 160 -17.46 -10.38 0.08
N LYS A 161 -16.69 -10.73 -0.96
CA LYS A 161 -16.48 -12.13 -1.35
C LYS A 161 -15.54 -12.91 -0.43
N PHE A 162 -14.93 -12.27 0.56
CA PHE A 162 -14.11 -12.96 1.57
C PHE A 162 -14.95 -13.60 2.69
N ASN A 163 -16.21 -13.19 2.88
CA ASN A 163 -17.01 -13.52 4.06
C ASN A 163 -18.05 -14.65 3.90
N GLY A 164 -17.93 -15.50 2.88
CA GLY A 164 -18.57 -16.83 2.93
C GLY A 164 -19.67 -17.12 1.91
N ASP A 165 -19.61 -16.57 0.70
CA ASP A 165 -20.38 -17.15 -0.42
C ASP A 165 -19.54 -17.10 -1.69
N ILE A 166 -18.82 -18.19 -1.95
CA ILE A 166 -18.24 -18.47 -3.27
C ILE A 166 -18.78 -19.82 -3.68
N SER A 167 -19.97 -19.79 -4.28
CA SER A 167 -20.58 -20.90 -4.99
C SER A 167 -20.07 -21.04 -6.43
N GLY A 168 -18.96 -20.37 -6.76
CA GLY A 168 -18.26 -20.50 -8.04
C GLY A 168 -16.99 -21.32 -7.86
N GLU A 169 -16.70 -22.17 -8.86
CA GLU A 169 -15.51 -23.01 -9.05
C GLU A 169 -14.23 -22.51 -8.36
N ASP A 170 -13.37 -23.44 -7.97
CA ASP A 170 -12.03 -23.32 -7.35
C ASP A 170 -11.17 -22.13 -7.86
N LEU A 171 -11.57 -20.90 -7.54
CA LEU A 171 -10.92 -19.68 -7.99
C LEU A 171 -9.86 -19.29 -6.97
N SER A 172 -8.62 -19.14 -7.47
CA SER A 172 -7.55 -18.55 -6.67
C SER A 172 -7.86 -17.09 -6.37
N LYS A 173 -7.42 -16.61 -5.21
CA LYS A 173 -7.60 -15.21 -4.81
C LYS A 173 -6.24 -14.60 -4.57
N LEU A 174 -5.95 -13.45 -5.18
CA LEU A 174 -4.74 -12.73 -4.83
C LEU A 174 -4.85 -12.28 -3.36
N LEU A 175 -3.76 -12.40 -2.60
CA LEU A 175 -3.67 -11.98 -1.19
C LEU A 175 -2.69 -10.83 -1.01
N SER A 176 -1.53 -10.95 -1.65
CA SER A 176 -0.46 -9.97 -1.50
C SER A 176 0.52 -10.00 -2.66
N VAL A 177 1.27 -8.90 -2.80
CA VAL A 177 2.45 -8.78 -3.65
C VAL A 177 3.65 -8.50 -2.77
N SER A 178 4.79 -9.13 -3.04
CA SER A 178 6.03 -8.87 -2.32
C SER A 178 7.21 -8.62 -3.24
N PHE A 179 8.04 -7.66 -2.84
CA PHE A 179 9.30 -7.33 -3.50
C PHE A 179 10.42 -7.75 -2.56
N THR A 180 11.12 -8.82 -2.90
CA THR A 180 12.22 -9.37 -2.09
C THR A 180 13.55 -9.01 -2.73
N PRO A 181 14.50 -8.38 -1.99
CA PRO A 181 15.80 -8.03 -2.55
C PRO A 181 16.53 -9.25 -3.12
N VAL A 182 17.07 -9.12 -4.33
CA VAL A 182 17.98 -10.12 -4.87
C VAL A 182 19.29 -10.03 -4.12
N LYS A 183 19.58 -11.02 -3.25
CA LYS A 183 20.87 -11.12 -2.57
C LYS A 183 21.97 -11.32 -3.62
N ARG A 184 22.98 -10.46 -3.58
CA ARG A 184 24.23 -10.64 -4.32
C ARG A 184 25.23 -11.40 -3.48
#